data_AF-A0A0C3KGG0-F1
#
_entry.id   AF-A0A0C3KGG0-F1
#
_cell.length_a   1.000
_cell.length_b   1.000
_cell.length_c   1.000
_cell.angle_alpha   90.00
_cell.angle_beta   90.00
_cell.angle_gamma   90.00
#
_symmetry.space_group_name_H-M   'P 1'
#
loop_
_entity.id
_entity.type
_entity.pdbx_description
1 polymer ?
#
loop_
_entity_poly.entity_id
_entity_poly.type
_entity_poly.pdbx_seq_one_letter_code
_entity_poly.pdbx_strand_id
1 'polypeptide(L)'
;MLSLSRILAVSAALFTTAQAHFTLDYPPARGPYVGQEELKFCSGYPTQSNNRSLFPISDGMIQVNARHDTSTWSHSSASATPTNGAELLRLSPVAVLAFAGALFAAAL
;
A
#
# COMPACT_ATOMS: atom_id res chain seq x y z
N MET A 1 11.59 20.52 -36.53
CA MET A 1 12.76 20.60 -35.63
C MET A 1 12.25 20.83 -34.22
N LEU A 2 12.29 19.83 -33.33
CA LEU A 2 11.91 20.04 -31.93
C LEU A 2 13.06 20.78 -31.22
N SER A 3 12.76 21.94 -30.64
CA SER A 3 13.71 22.75 -29.86
C SER A 3 14.26 21.94 -28.68
N LEU A 4 15.54 22.14 -28.35
CA LEU A 4 16.25 21.49 -27.24
C LEU A 4 15.50 21.67 -25.90
N SER A 5 14.83 22.81 -25.72
CA SER A 5 13.99 23.12 -24.56
C SER A 5 12.80 22.18 -24.42
N ARG A 6 12.21 21.75 -25.55
CA ARG A 6 11.08 20.81 -25.56
C ARG A 6 11.53 19.38 -25.30
N ILE A 7 12.71 18.99 -25.77
CA ILE A 7 13.28 17.67 -25.52
C ILE A 7 13.54 17.50 -24.01
N LEU A 8 14.13 18.51 -23.36
CA LEU A 8 14.41 18.49 -21.93
C LEU A 8 13.14 18.42 -21.08
N ALA A 9 12.12 19.21 -21.44
CA ALA A 9 10.82 19.20 -20.76
C ALA A 9 10.10 17.84 -20.88
N VAL A 10 10.18 17.18 -22.04
CA VAL A 10 9.61 15.84 -22.23
C VAL A 10 10.38 14.80 -21.41
N SER A 11 11.72 14.80 -21.44
CA SER A 11 12.51 13.83 -20.68
C SER A 11 12.28 13.91 -19.16
N ALA A 12 12.10 15.11 -18.61
CA ALA A 12 11.83 15.28 -17.18
C ALA A 12 10.51 14.64 -16.72
N ALA A 13 9.51 14.56 -17.61
CA ALA A 13 8.21 13.98 -17.30
C ALA A 13 8.21 12.44 -17.24
N LEU A 14 9.22 11.76 -17.81
CA LEU A 14 9.28 10.28 -17.82
C LEU A 14 9.83 9.68 -16.52
N PHE A 15 10.48 10.47 -15.65
CA PHE A 15 11.08 9.96 -14.41
C PHE A 15 10.08 9.74 -13.27
N THR A 16 8.83 10.24 -13.39
CA THR A 16 7.84 10.20 -12.30
C THR A 16 7.02 8.91 -12.22
N THR A 17 7.20 7.96 -13.14
CA THR A 17 6.40 6.74 -13.22
C THR A 17 7.12 5.48 -12.73
N ALA A 18 8.31 5.61 -12.15
CA ALA A 18 9.02 4.47 -11.58
C ALA A 18 8.24 3.91 -10.37
N GLN A 19 7.73 2.69 -10.52
CA GLN A 19 7.07 1.96 -9.43
C GLN A 19 8.13 1.17 -8.68
N ALA A 20 8.26 1.45 -7.38
CA ALA A 20 9.18 0.73 -6.53
C ALA A 20 8.56 -0.61 -6.11
N HIS A 21 9.07 -1.69 -6.69
CA HIS A 21 8.68 -3.05 -6.38
C HIS A 21 9.30 -3.53 -5.06
N PHE A 22 8.60 -4.43 -4.35
CA PHE A 22 9.11 -5.06 -3.13
C PHE A 22 8.68 -6.51 -2.99
N THR A 23 9.37 -7.24 -2.11
CA THR A 23 8.88 -8.53 -1.64
C THR A 23 8.66 -8.49 -0.13
N LEU A 24 7.63 -9.20 0.31
CA LEU A 24 7.36 -9.42 1.72
C LEU A 24 7.93 -10.79 2.12
N ASP A 25 9.05 -10.78 2.82
CA ASP A 25 9.74 -11.99 3.24
C ASP A 25 9.11 -12.57 4.51
N TYR A 26 8.65 -11.71 5.42
CA TYR A 26 7.93 -12.12 6.63
C TYR A 26 6.95 -11.04 7.14
N PRO A 27 5.72 -11.41 7.55
CA PRO A 27 5.07 -12.70 7.30
C PRO A 27 4.89 -12.95 5.80
N PRO A 28 4.88 -14.20 5.32
CA PRO A 28 4.76 -14.49 3.88
C PRO A 28 3.52 -13.85 3.26
N ALA A 29 3.68 -13.34 2.03
CA ALA A 29 2.58 -12.81 1.23
C ALA A 29 1.49 -13.86 0.96
N ARG A 30 0.28 -13.40 0.60
CA ARG A 30 -0.88 -14.28 0.33
C ARG A 30 -0.65 -15.26 -0.82
N GLY A 31 0.21 -14.90 -1.77
CA GLY A 31 0.49 -15.65 -2.98
C GLY A 31 1.87 -15.30 -3.54
N PRO A 32 2.25 -15.92 -4.66
CA PRO A 32 3.52 -15.65 -5.31
C PRO A 32 3.64 -14.19 -5.76
N TYR A 33 4.86 -13.67 -5.73
CA TYR A 33 5.16 -12.32 -6.19
C TYR A 33 5.01 -12.21 -7.70
N VAL A 34 4.24 -11.21 -8.15
CA VAL A 34 4.11 -10.81 -9.56
C VAL A 34 4.17 -9.28 -9.59
N GLY A 35 5.30 -8.70 -9.98
CA GLY A 35 5.56 -7.26 -9.85
C GLY A 35 4.52 -6.37 -10.55
N GLN A 36 4.04 -6.80 -11.72
CA GLN A 36 3.02 -6.09 -12.51
C GLN A 36 1.66 -6.01 -11.79
N GLU A 37 1.42 -6.91 -10.84
CA GLU A 37 0.15 -7.01 -10.12
C GLU A 37 0.16 -6.21 -8.83
N GLU A 38 1.31 -5.69 -8.36
CA GLU A 38 1.44 -5.00 -7.06
C GLU A 38 0.57 -3.74 -6.90
N LEU A 39 0.10 -3.15 -8.00
CA LEU A 39 -0.85 -2.03 -7.97
C LEU A 39 -2.28 -2.45 -7.68
N LYS A 40 -2.59 -3.74 -7.86
CA LYS A 40 -3.92 -4.27 -7.57
C LYS A 40 -4.04 -4.54 -6.08
N PHE A 41 -5.27 -4.53 -5.58
CA PHE A 41 -5.53 -4.85 -4.18
C PHE A 41 -4.94 -6.22 -3.81
N CYS A 42 -4.10 -6.24 -2.78
CA CYS A 42 -3.33 -7.42 -2.35
C CYS A 42 -2.63 -8.14 -3.51
N SER A 43 -2.09 -7.40 -4.47
CA SER A 43 -1.40 -7.91 -5.66
C SER A 43 -2.23 -8.89 -6.52
N GLY A 44 -3.55 -8.72 -6.55
CA GLY A 44 -4.45 -9.63 -7.27
C GLY A 44 -4.92 -10.84 -6.45
N TYR A 45 -4.60 -10.90 -5.16
CA TYR A 45 -5.08 -11.91 -4.20
C TYR A 45 -6.12 -11.32 -3.23
N PRO A 46 -7.35 -10.98 -3.69
CA PRO A 46 -8.33 -10.28 -2.88
C PRO A 46 -8.85 -11.12 -1.73
N THR A 47 -8.91 -12.44 -1.88
CA THR A 47 -9.39 -13.35 -0.84
C THR A 47 -8.29 -13.66 0.18
N GLN A 48 -8.71 -13.92 1.41
CA GLN A 48 -7.80 -14.36 2.46
C GLN A 48 -7.16 -15.71 2.10
N SER A 49 -5.88 -15.88 2.45
CA SER A 49 -5.25 -17.20 2.45
C SER A 49 -5.74 -18.00 3.65
N ASN A 50 -5.95 -19.31 3.45
CA ASN A 50 -6.22 -20.25 4.52
C ASN A 50 -4.98 -20.52 5.40
N ASN A 51 -3.79 -20.15 4.93
CA ASN A 51 -2.52 -20.35 5.63
C ASN A 51 -2.02 -19.03 6.24
N ARG A 52 -2.59 -18.62 7.37
CA ARG A 52 -2.18 -17.41 8.09
C ARG A 52 -0.97 -17.69 8.96
N SER A 53 0.02 -16.80 8.91
CA SER A 53 1.16 -16.85 9.81
C SER A 53 0.80 -16.33 11.20
N LEU A 54 1.31 -16.98 12.23
CA LEU A 54 1.25 -16.45 13.58
C LEU A 54 2.12 -15.19 13.65
N PHE A 55 1.53 -14.08 14.07
CA PHE A 55 2.24 -12.81 14.22
C PHE A 55 2.12 -12.35 15.67
N PRO A 56 3.23 -12.12 16.38
CA PRO A 56 3.16 -11.75 17.79
C PRO A 56 2.62 -10.32 17.94
N ILE A 57 1.74 -10.13 18.92
CA ILE A 57 1.12 -8.82 19.20
C ILE A 57 2.12 -7.84 19.83
N SER A 58 3.17 -8.37 20.45
CA SER A 58 4.31 -7.63 20.98
C SER A 58 5.58 -8.06 20.26
N ASP A 59 6.39 -7.09 19.82
CA ASP A 59 7.71 -7.32 19.19
C ASP A 59 7.67 -8.11 17.86
N GLY A 60 6.56 -7.98 17.12
CA GLY A 60 6.43 -8.54 15.78
C GLY A 60 7.23 -7.75 14.76
N MET A 61 8.13 -8.43 14.06
CA MET A 61 8.91 -7.84 12.98
C MET A 61 8.26 -8.13 11.63
N ILE A 62 8.24 -7.13 10.77
CA ILE A 62 7.86 -7.27 9.35
C ILE A 62 9.14 -7.10 8.54
N GLN A 63 9.44 -8.07 7.69
CA GLN A 63 10.60 -8.06 6.81
C GLN A 63 10.15 -7.81 5.37
N VAL A 64 10.61 -6.68 4.83
CA VAL A 64 10.38 -6.26 3.45
C VAL A 64 11.73 -6.09 2.76
N ASN A 65 11.81 -6.57 1.53
CA ASN A 65 12.95 -6.35 0.65
C ASN A 65 12.54 -5.40 -0.48
N ALA A 66 13.00 -4.15 -0.40
CA ALA A 66 12.77 -3.13 -1.42
C ALA A 66 13.98 -3.07 -2.37
N ARG A 67 13.73 -3.05 -3.68
CA ARG A 67 14.81 -3.05 -4.68
C ARG A 67 15.31 -1.65 -5.05
N HIS A 68 14.76 -0.61 -4.42
CA HIS A 68 15.13 0.79 -4.61
C HIS A 68 15.43 1.45 -3.26
N ASP A 69 16.47 2.28 -3.25
CA ASP A 69 17.08 2.86 -2.05
C ASP A 69 16.15 3.82 -1.28
N THR A 70 15.09 4.30 -1.95
CA THR A 70 14.07 5.19 -1.37
C THR A 70 12.70 4.55 -1.50
N SER A 71 12.14 4.09 -0.39
CA SER A 71 10.77 3.56 -0.35
C SER A 71 10.10 3.91 0.98
N THR A 72 8.82 4.27 0.91
CA THR A 72 8.00 4.57 2.09
C THR A 72 6.95 3.48 2.22
N TRP A 73 6.86 2.89 3.41
CA TRP A 73 5.98 1.75 3.70
C TRP A 73 5.01 2.10 4.82
N SER A 74 3.78 1.62 4.71
CA SER A 74 2.81 1.64 5.80
C SER A 74 2.15 0.27 5.92
N HIS A 75 1.85 -0.12 7.15
CA HIS A 75 1.12 -1.35 7.45
C HIS A 75 -0.21 -0.99 8.10
N SER A 76 -1.26 -1.73 7.76
CA SER A 76 -2.58 -1.57 8.36
C SER A 76 -3.17 -2.94 8.67
N SER A 77 -3.64 -3.11 9.91
CA SER A 77 -4.33 -4.32 10.34
C SER A 77 -5.81 -4.19 10.02
N ALA A 78 -6.40 -5.24 9.42
CA ALA A 78 -7.76 -5.20 8.90
C ALA A 78 -8.61 -6.37 9.39
N SER A 79 -9.91 -6.30 9.05
CA SER A 79 -10.93 -7.31 9.35
C SER A 79 -10.44 -8.72 9.06
N ALA A 80 -11.05 -9.73 9.70
CA ALA A 80 -10.73 -11.13 9.44
C ALA A 80 -10.86 -11.48 7.95
N THR A 81 -11.68 -10.79 7.15
CA THR A 81 -11.93 -11.12 5.74
C THR A 81 -11.87 -9.89 4.82
N PRO A 82 -10.72 -9.19 4.69
CA PRO A 82 -10.64 -8.00 3.86
C PRO A 82 -10.48 -8.42 2.40
N THR A 83 -11.52 -8.14 1.60
CA THR A 83 -11.60 -8.42 0.17
C THR A 83 -11.36 -7.19 -0.71
N ASN A 84 -11.41 -6.01 -0.11
CA ASN A 84 -11.18 -4.72 -0.78
C ASN A 84 -10.66 -3.66 0.21
N GLY A 85 -10.24 -2.50 -0.33
CA GLY A 85 -9.68 -1.40 0.47
C GLY A 85 -10.66 -0.76 1.46
N ALA A 86 -11.97 -0.79 1.19
CA ALA A 86 -12.96 -0.20 2.09
C ALA A 86 -13.10 -0.98 3.42
N GLU A 87 -12.80 -2.28 3.40
CA GLU A 87 -12.84 -3.13 4.60
C GLU A 87 -11.61 -2.97 5.51
N LEU A 88 -10.51 -2.39 5.00
CA LEU A 88 -9.33 -2.08 5.81
C LEU A 88 -9.62 -0.94 6.82
N LEU A 89 -10.54 -0.03 6.48
CA LEU A 89 -10.90 1.14 7.28
C LEU A 89 -11.93 0.86 8.38
N ARG A 90 -12.55 -0.34 8.38
CA ARG A 90 -13.66 -0.67 9.29
C ARG A 90 -13.24 -1.10 10.69
N LEU A 91 -11.96 -1.28 10.96
CA LEU A 91 -11.48 -1.81 12.25
C LEU A 91 -11.16 -0.78 13.34
N SER A 92 -11.29 0.51 13.06
CA SER A 92 -10.98 1.55 14.03
C SER A 92 -12.26 2.20 14.56
N PRO A 93 -12.69 1.93 15.83
CA PRO A 93 -13.68 2.79 16.49
C PRO A 93 -13.18 4.24 16.64
N VAL A 94 -11.88 4.49 16.48
CA VAL A 94 -11.25 5.82 16.48
C VAL A 94 -11.41 6.55 15.14
N ALA A 95 -11.55 5.84 14.01
CA ALA A 95 -11.65 6.44 12.68
C ALA A 95 -13.03 7.07 12.39
N VAL A 96 -14.09 6.60 13.06
CA VAL A 96 -15.43 7.20 12.94
C VAL A 96 -15.47 8.60 13.58
N LEU A 97 -14.72 8.84 14.66
CA LEU A 97 -14.65 10.13 15.35
C LEU A 97 -13.84 11.19 14.57
N ALA A 98 -12.84 10.78 13.78
CA ALA A 98 -12.06 11.72 12.97
C ALA A 98 -12.88 12.34 11.82
N PHE A 99 -13.80 11.58 11.22
CA PHE A 99 -14.69 12.08 10.16
C PHE A 99 -15.90 12.86 10.69
N ALA A 100 -16.41 12.53 11.88
CA ALA A 100 -17.50 13.30 12.51
C ALA A 100 -17.02 14.68 13.01
N GLY A 101 -15.78 14.80 13.50
CA GLY A 101 -15.19 16.07 13.91
C GLY A 101 -14.85 17.01 12.74
N ALA A 102 -14.48 16.46 11.59
CA ALA A 102 -14.15 17.25 10.40
C ALA A 102 -15.39 17.85 9.69
N LEU A 103 -16.59 17.27 9.88
CA LEU A 103 -17.82 17.84 9.31
C LEU A 103 -18.42 18.99 10.14
N PHE A 104 -18.16 19.06 11.45
CA PHE A 104 -18.69 20.14 12.30
C PHE A 104 -17.79 21.39 12.36
N ALA A 105 -16.50 21.26 12.00
CA ALA A 105 -15.57 22.39 11.96
C ALA A 105 -15.60 23.20 10.64
N ALA A 106 -16.34 22.72 9.63
CA ALA A 106 -16.47 23.39 8.33
C ALA A 106 -17.81 24.14 8.15
N ALA A 107 -18.60 24.32 9.21
CA ALA A 107 -19.92 24.95 9.17
C ALA A 107 -20.11 26.11 10.17
N LEU A 108 -19.02 26.75 10.64
CA LEU A 108 -19.08 28.03 11.35
C LEU A 108 -18.02 28.99 10.82
#